data_AF-A0A919I6M1-F1
#
_entry.id   AF-A0A919I6M1-F1
#
_cell.length_a   1.000
_cell.length_b   1.000
_cell.length_c   1.000
_cell.angle_alpha   90.00
_cell.angle_beta   90.00
_cell.angle_gamma   90.00
#
_symmetry.space_group_name_H-M   'P 1'
#
loop_
_entity.id
_entity.type
_entity.pdbx_description
1 polymer ?
#
loop_
_entity_poly.entity_id
_entity_poly.type
_entity_poly.pdbx_seq_one_letter_code
_entity_poly.pdbx_strand_id
1 'polypeptide(L)'
;MSVSVVSQGGVINSSFLKLLPLVLLFSFTNAWTEEIVSRFVIVTGLSGKVNPVAICWISGSIFGLAHIGGTPNGVFGVIASGVMGGLLAKSVIETKSMGWALLIHFLQDVVIFGAGAMVLAKDY
;
A
#
# COMPACT_ATOMS: atom_id res chain seq x y z
N MET A 1 -11.17 5.22 3.71
CA MET A 1 -12.09 4.20 4.28
C MET A 1 -13.11 3.88 3.22
N SER A 2 -13.11 2.66 2.68
CA SER A 2 -14.01 2.36 1.57
C SER A 2 -15.44 2.41 2.10
N VAL A 3 -16.32 3.05 1.34
CA VAL A 3 -17.77 3.07 1.55
C VAL A 3 -18.31 1.66 1.86
N SER A 4 -17.63 0.62 1.36
CA SER A 4 -17.87 -0.79 1.66
C SER A 4 -17.89 -1.11 3.16
N VAL A 5 -16.90 -0.68 3.96
CA VAL A 5 -16.82 -1.00 5.40
C VAL A 5 -17.98 -0.41 6.18
N VAL A 6 -18.28 0.86 5.92
CA VAL A 6 -19.39 1.58 6.55
C VAL A 6 -20.72 0.97 6.10
N SER A 7 -20.85 0.64 4.81
CA SER A 7 -22.06 -0.01 4.28
C SER A 7 -22.29 -1.42 4.83
N GLN A 8 -21.22 -2.15 5.17
CA GLN A 8 -21.30 -3.50 5.75
C GLN A 8 -21.47 -3.49 7.28
N GLY A 9 -21.37 -2.33 7.91
CA GLY A 9 -21.53 -2.16 9.36
C GLY A 9 -20.37 -2.76 10.16
N GLY A 10 -19.12 -2.57 9.70
CA GLY A 10 -17.94 -3.03 10.44
C GLY A 10 -17.87 -2.43 11.86
N VAL A 11 -17.39 -3.21 12.83
CA VAL A 11 -17.37 -2.84 14.25
C VAL A 11 -15.97 -2.94 14.84
N ILE A 12 -15.70 -2.10 15.85
CA ILE A 12 -14.49 -2.19 16.68
C ILE A 12 -14.94 -2.76 18.04
N ASN A 13 -14.67 -4.03 18.27
CA ASN A 13 -15.01 -4.76 19.49
C ASN A 13 -13.82 -5.63 19.98
N SER A 14 -14.05 -6.51 20.95
CA SER A 14 -13.01 -7.43 21.45
C SER A 14 -12.54 -8.43 20.39
N SER A 15 -13.41 -8.87 19.48
CA SER A 15 -13.07 -9.73 18.33
C SER A 15 -12.11 -9.00 17.38
N PHE A 16 -12.34 -7.71 17.08
CA PHE A 16 -11.40 -6.89 16.30
C PHE A 16 -10.02 -6.79 16.98
N LEU A 17 -9.97 -6.55 18.29
CA LEU A 17 -8.69 -6.46 19.02
C LEU A 17 -7.88 -7.77 18.95
N LYS A 18 -8.55 -8.92 18.91
CA LYS A 18 -7.90 -10.23 18.71
C LYS A 18 -7.33 -10.39 17.29
N LEU A 19 -7.92 -9.73 16.29
CA LEU A 19 -7.45 -9.73 14.90
C LEU A 19 -6.32 -8.73 14.66
N LEU A 20 -6.12 -7.75 15.55
CA LEU A 20 -5.12 -6.69 15.37
C LEU A 20 -3.70 -7.21 15.09
N PRO A 21 -3.18 -8.27 15.76
CA PRO A 21 -1.87 -8.83 15.42
C PRO A 21 -1.79 -9.34 13.98
N LEU A 22 -2.87 -9.93 13.45
CA LEU A 22 -2.93 -10.39 12.06
C LEU A 22 -3.03 -9.21 11.09
N VAL A 23 -3.80 -8.17 11.43
CA VAL A 23 -3.86 -6.92 10.65
C VAL A 23 -2.46 -6.34 10.49
N LEU A 24 -1.71 -6.20 11.59
CA LEU A 24 -0.35 -5.65 11.55
C LEU A 24 0.61 -6.55 10.77
N LEU A 25 0.53 -7.87 10.97
CA LEU A 25 1.39 -8.84 10.26
C LEU A 25 1.15 -8.82 8.74
N PHE A 26 -0.11 -8.90 8.32
CA PHE A 26 -0.45 -8.87 6.89
C PHE A 26 -0.14 -7.52 6.26
N SER A 27 -0.40 -6.42 6.97
CA SER A 27 -0.05 -5.09 6.46
C SER A 27 1.45 -4.93 6.26
N PHE A 28 2.26 -5.41 7.21
CA PHE A 28 3.71 -5.30 7.11
C PHE A 28 4.27 -6.18 5.99
N THR A 29 3.83 -7.44 5.92
CA THR A 29 4.32 -8.39 4.92
C THR A 29 3.90 -8.00 3.50
N ASN A 30 2.69 -7.46 3.33
CA ASN A 30 2.20 -6.94 2.07
C ASN A 30 3.03 -5.71 1.63
N ALA A 31 3.08 -4.67 2.46
CA ALA A 31 3.85 -3.46 2.17
C ALA A 31 5.34 -3.79 1.90
N TRP A 32 5.95 -4.68 2.68
CA TRP A 32 7.34 -5.10 2.46
C TRP A 32 7.55 -5.72 1.08
N THR A 33 6.68 -6.67 0.70
CA THR A 33 6.76 -7.37 -0.58
C THR A 33 6.58 -6.40 -1.74
N GLU A 34 5.55 -5.57 -1.67
CA GLU A 34 5.23 -4.61 -2.72
C GLU A 34 6.31 -3.54 -2.86
N GLU A 35 6.84 -3.00 -1.76
CA GLU A 35 7.93 -2.01 -1.80
C GLU A 35 9.23 -2.58 -2.37
N ILE A 36 9.56 -3.85 -2.08
CA ILE A 36 10.74 -4.48 -2.69
C ILE A 36 10.60 -4.52 -4.22
N VAL A 37 9.46 -5.01 -4.71
CA VAL A 37 9.25 -5.21 -6.15
C VAL A 37 9.15 -3.87 -6.89
N SER A 38 8.37 -2.94 -6.36
CA SER A 38 8.02 -1.72 -7.09
C SER A 38 8.98 -0.55 -6.82
N ARG A 39 9.67 -0.51 -5.67
CA ARG A 39 10.59 0.59 -5.32
C ARG A 39 12.01 0.09 -5.26
N PHE A 40 12.35 -0.91 -4.44
CA PHE A 40 13.75 -1.33 -4.32
C PHE A 40 14.31 -1.76 -5.67
N VAL A 41 13.69 -2.74 -6.33
CA VAL A 41 14.17 -3.27 -7.63
C VAL A 41 14.18 -2.18 -8.71
N ILE A 42 13.12 -1.37 -8.81
CA ILE A 42 13.00 -0.34 -9.86
C ILE A 42 13.95 0.82 -9.61
N VAL A 43 13.94 1.41 -8.42
CA VAL A 43 14.76 2.59 -8.09
C VAL A 43 16.24 2.23 -8.12
N THR A 44 16.66 1.14 -7.49
CA THR A 44 18.08 0.74 -7.50
C THR A 44 18.53 0.27 -8.88
N GLY A 45 17.68 -0.46 -9.61
CA GLY A 45 18.00 -0.97 -10.94
C GLY A 45 18.18 0.12 -12.00
N LEU A 46 17.44 1.23 -11.87
CA LEU A 46 17.48 2.36 -12.81
C LEU A 46 18.32 3.55 -12.33
N SER A 47 18.76 3.55 -11.06
CA SER A 47 19.59 4.61 -10.50
C SER A 47 20.86 4.82 -11.33
N GLY A 48 21.14 6.08 -11.69
CA GLY A 48 22.28 6.47 -12.52
C GLY A 48 22.14 6.16 -14.02
N LYS A 49 21.09 5.44 -14.44
CA LYS A 49 20.81 5.12 -15.86
C LYS A 49 19.68 5.97 -16.45
N VAL A 50 18.77 6.42 -15.60
CA VAL A 50 17.55 7.15 -15.98
C VAL A 50 17.37 8.37 -15.08
N ASN A 51 16.75 9.43 -15.61
CA ASN A 51 16.40 10.61 -14.81
C ASN A 51 15.52 10.22 -13.60
N PRO A 52 15.79 10.73 -12.38
CA PRO A 52 15.00 10.43 -11.17
C PRO A 52 13.48 10.59 -11.31
N VAL A 53 13.02 11.64 -12.02
CA VAL A 53 11.59 11.89 -12.25
C VAL A 53 10.98 10.78 -13.09
N ALA A 54 11.69 10.30 -14.12
CA ALA A 54 11.24 9.19 -14.94
C ALA A 54 11.19 7.88 -14.13
N ILE A 55 12.14 7.66 -13.21
CA ILE A 55 12.09 6.51 -12.28
C ILE A 55 10.82 6.55 -11.42
N CYS A 56 10.43 7.72 -10.91
CA CYS A 56 9.18 7.87 -10.16
C CYS A 56 7.95 7.51 -11.00
N TRP A 57 7.88 7.97 -12.26
CA TRP A 57 6.77 7.64 -13.15
C TRP A 57 6.73 6.16 -13.52
N ILE A 58 7.88 5.53 -13.77
CA ILE A 58 7.97 4.09 -14.08
C ILE A 58 7.50 3.28 -12.88
N SER A 59 8.07 3.54 -11.69
CA SER A 59 7.69 2.86 -10.44
C SER A 59 6.21 3.05 -10.12
N GLY A 60 5.71 4.28 -10.20
CA GLY A 60 4.30 4.60 -10.00
C GLY A 60 3.38 3.91 -11.00
N SER A 61 3.73 3.90 -12.29
CA SER A 61 2.90 3.24 -13.31
C SER A 61 2.80 1.73 -13.10
N ILE A 62 3.92 1.07 -12.79
CA ILE A 62 3.94 -0.37 -12.49
C ILE A 62 3.06 -0.66 -11.27
N PHE A 63 3.22 0.13 -10.21
CA PHE A 63 2.44 -0.03 -8.98
C PHE A 63 0.94 0.22 -9.20
N GLY A 64 0.59 1.28 -9.94
CA GLY A 64 -0.79 1.60 -10.29
C GLY A 64 -1.44 0.51 -11.14
N LEU A 65 -0.75 -0.01 -12.16
CA LEU A 65 -1.28 -1.08 -13.02
C LEU A 65 -1.52 -2.39 -12.26
N ALA A 66 -0.68 -2.70 -11.26
CA ALA A 66 -0.91 -3.84 -10.37
C ALA A 66 -2.25 -3.74 -9.60
N HIS A 67 -2.81 -2.54 -9.47
CA HIS A 67 -4.08 -2.28 -8.77
C HIS A 67 -5.34 -2.39 -9.65
N ILE A 68 -5.25 -2.78 -10.93
CA ILE A 68 -6.43 -2.99 -11.78
C ILE A 68 -7.42 -3.99 -11.11
N GLY A 69 -6.89 -5.06 -10.51
CA GLY A 69 -7.64 -6.03 -9.71
C GLY A 69 -7.31 -6.00 -8.21
N GLY A 70 -6.53 -5.01 -7.76
CA GLY A 70 -6.05 -4.88 -6.38
C GLY A 70 -6.99 -4.03 -5.51
N THR A 71 -6.52 -3.62 -4.34
CA THR A 71 -7.24 -2.68 -3.47
C THR A 71 -6.38 -1.45 -3.22
N PRO A 72 -6.83 -0.24 -3.57
CA PRO A 72 -8.12 0.11 -4.16
C PRO A 72 -8.27 -0.34 -5.63
N ASN A 73 -9.49 -0.75 -6.03
CA ASN A 73 -9.75 -1.27 -7.38
C ASN A 73 -10.25 -0.20 -8.37
N GLY A 74 -10.34 -0.59 -9.64
CA GLY A 74 -10.90 0.24 -10.72
C GLY A 74 -9.99 1.39 -11.15
N VAL A 75 -10.46 2.20 -12.11
CA VAL A 75 -9.66 3.27 -12.72
C VAL A 75 -9.15 4.28 -11.69
N PHE A 76 -10.00 4.66 -10.73
CA PHE A 76 -9.60 5.56 -9.65
C PHE A 76 -8.55 4.93 -8.73
N GLY A 77 -8.67 3.63 -8.44
CA GLY A 77 -7.67 2.89 -7.66
C GLY A 77 -6.32 2.88 -8.37
N VAL A 78 -6.30 2.51 -9.65
CA VAL A 78 -5.08 2.50 -10.48
C VAL A 78 -4.39 3.88 -10.49
N ILE A 79 -5.13 4.96 -10.68
CA ILE A 79 -4.58 6.32 -10.70
C ILE A 79 -4.06 6.71 -9.31
N ALA A 80 -4.87 6.51 -8.26
CA ALA A 80 -4.49 6.88 -6.90
C ALA A 80 -3.25 6.09 -6.42
N SER A 81 -3.23 4.78 -6.64
CA SER A 81 -2.10 3.91 -6.35
C SER A 81 -0.88 4.34 -7.16
N GLY A 82 -1.03 4.65 -8.45
CA GLY A 82 0.12 5.06 -9.27
C GLY A 82 0.75 6.39 -8.83
N VAL A 83 -0.07 7.38 -8.48
CA VAL A 83 0.41 8.66 -7.91
C VAL A 83 1.13 8.42 -6.58
N MET A 84 0.54 7.62 -5.69
CA MET A 84 1.20 7.25 -4.43
C MET A 84 2.49 6.47 -4.65
N GLY A 85 2.51 5.51 -5.58
CA GLY A 85 3.68 4.73 -5.94
C GLY A 85 4.85 5.63 -6.38
N GLY A 86 4.57 6.63 -7.21
CA GLY A 86 5.55 7.62 -7.65
C GLY A 86 6.05 8.53 -6.51
N LEU A 87 5.17 8.94 -5.59
CA LEU A 87 5.56 9.71 -4.40
C LEU A 87 6.47 8.90 -3.47
N LEU A 88 6.14 7.63 -3.25
CA LEU A 88 6.95 6.74 -2.42
C LEU A 88 8.31 6.45 -3.10
N ALA A 89 8.36 6.27 -4.42
CA ALA A 89 9.61 6.18 -5.17
C ALA A 89 10.49 7.44 -5.01
N LYS A 90 9.89 8.63 -5.07
CA LYS A 90 10.59 9.90 -4.80
C LYS A 90 11.20 9.90 -3.40
N SER A 91 10.46 9.42 -2.39
CA SER A 91 10.98 9.35 -1.01
C SER A 91 12.23 8.46 -0.91
N VAL A 92 12.28 7.33 -1.62
CA VAL A 92 13.44 6.44 -1.66
C VAL A 92 14.62 7.11 -2.35
N ILE A 93 14.38 7.80 -3.46
CA ILE A 93 15.42 8.50 -4.21
C ILE A 93 16.07 9.62 -3.38
N GLU A 94 15.27 10.41 -2.67
CA GLU A 94 15.73 11.58 -1.91
C GLU A 94 16.39 11.18 -0.59
N THR A 95 15.85 10.17 0.11
CA THR A 95 16.36 9.77 1.43
C THR A 95 17.36 8.62 1.38
N LYS A 96 17.55 8.00 0.21
CA LYS A 96 18.38 6.80 0.01
C LYS A 96 17.99 5.65 0.95
N SER A 97 16.71 5.59 1.32
CA SER A 97 16.19 4.60 2.25
C SER A 97 14.77 4.20 1.88
N MET A 98 14.41 2.94 2.14
CA MET A 98 13.03 2.47 2.04
C MET A 98 12.17 2.87 3.24
N GLY A 99 12.75 3.45 4.29
CA GLY A 99 12.06 3.66 5.57
C GLY A 99 10.72 4.39 5.44
N TRP A 100 10.68 5.52 4.73
CA TRP A 100 9.45 6.29 4.54
C TRP A 100 8.46 5.59 3.61
N ALA A 101 8.96 4.99 2.52
CA ALA A 101 8.13 4.25 1.58
C ALA A 101 7.39 3.10 2.28
N LEU A 102 8.14 2.29 3.03
CA LEU A 102 7.62 1.16 3.79
C LEU A 102 6.68 1.62 4.91
N LEU A 103 7.04 2.65 5.69
CA LEU A 103 6.20 3.11 6.79
C LEU A 103 4.85 3.64 6.30
N ILE A 104 4.84 4.49 5.26
CA ILE A 104 3.61 5.06 4.73
C ILE A 104 2.73 3.95 4.14
N HIS A 105 3.31 3.07 3.33
CA HIS A 105 2.57 1.96 2.74
C HIS A 105 2.01 1.01 3.80
N PHE A 106 2.83 0.62 4.78
CA PHE A 106 2.39 -0.18 5.92
C PHE A 106 1.18 0.44 6.63
N LEU A 107 1.20 1.75 6.90
CA LEU A 107 0.07 2.43 7.54
C LEU A 107 -1.18 2.46 6.65
N GLN A 108 -1.02 2.58 5.34
CA GLN A 108 -2.14 2.45 4.39
C GLN A 108 -2.74 1.05 4.45
N ASP A 109 -1.90 0.02 4.47
CA ASP A 109 -2.33 -1.37 4.56
C ASP A 109 -3.00 -1.68 5.91
N VAL A 110 -2.54 -1.09 7.02
CA VAL A 110 -3.22 -1.21 8.33
C VAL A 110 -4.66 -0.70 8.24
N VAL A 111 -4.91 0.37 7.48
CA VAL A 111 -6.27 0.87 7.25
C VAL A 111 -7.07 -0.10 6.38
N ILE A 112 -6.48 -0.72 5.36
CA ILE A 112 -7.15 -1.66 4.45
C ILE A 112 -7.45 -3.01 5.13
N PHE A 113 -6.45 -3.66 5.73
CA PHE A 113 -6.63 -4.91 6.46
C PHE A 113 -7.47 -4.70 7.73
N GLY A 114 -7.31 -3.56 8.43
CA GLY A 114 -8.13 -3.19 9.57
C GLY A 114 -9.61 -3.02 9.18
N ALA A 115 -9.87 -2.42 8.02
CA ALA A 115 -11.21 -2.36 7.43
C ALA A 115 -11.84 -3.73 7.23
N GLY A 116 -11.11 -4.68 6.66
CA GLY A 116 -11.57 -6.08 6.53
C GLY A 116 -11.81 -6.76 7.88
N ALA A 117 -10.91 -6.54 8.84
CA ALA A 117 -11.04 -7.08 10.19
C ALA A 117 -12.27 -6.53 10.94
N MET A 118 -12.62 -5.25 10.76
CA MET A 118 -13.85 -4.68 11.34
C MET A 118 -15.12 -5.34 10.81
N VAL A 119 -15.14 -5.72 9.52
CA VAL A 119 -16.25 -6.46 8.94
C VAL A 119 -16.32 -7.88 9.54
N LEU A 120 -15.20 -8.60 9.57
CA LEU A 120 -15.14 -9.95 10.14
C LEU A 120 -15.55 -9.98 11.62
N ALA A 121 -15.13 -8.99 12.40
CA ALA A 121 -15.43 -8.89 13.83
C ALA A 121 -16.93 -8.71 14.16
N LYS A 122 -17.77 -8.42 13.17
CA LYS A 122 -19.23 -8.36 13.32
C LYS A 122 -19.85 -9.75 13.46
N ASP A 123 -19.25 -10.75 12.80
CA ASP A 123 -19.80 -12.10 12.69
C ASP A 123 -19.34 -13.04 13.83
N TYR A 124 -18.58 -12.51 14.81
CA TYR A 124 -18.04 -13.21 15.99
C TYR A 124 -18.33 -12.45 17.29
#